data_AF-A0A962X537-F1
#
_entry.id   AF-A0A962X537-F1
#
_cell.length_a   1.000
_cell.length_b   1.000
_cell.length_c   1.000
_cell.angle_alpha   90.00
_cell.angle_beta   90.00
_cell.angle_gamma   90.00
#
_symmetry.space_group_name_H-M   'P 1'
#
loop_
_entity.id
_entity.type
_entity.pdbx_description
1 polymer ?
#
loop_
_entity_poly.entity_id
_entity_poly.type
_entity_poly.pdbx_seq_one_letter_code
_entity_poly.pdbx_strand_id
1 'polypeptide(L)'
;MRVYKFRSLQNFEHVADIFCNHRFYAAQFFDLNDPMEGMFHAKPDTKKEYLEKIHEGKRNLRICSFSQDFRNLLLWAHYADGFKGICIEVELN
;
A
#
# COMPACT_ATOMS: atom_id res chain seq x y z
N MET A 1 -15.72 4.99 -9.38
CA MET A 1 -15.54 3.62 -8.83
C MET A 1 -15.36 3.72 -7.32
N ARG A 2 -15.97 2.85 -6.50
CA ARG A 2 -15.76 2.86 -5.04
C ARG A 2 -14.63 1.90 -4.65
N VAL A 3 -13.73 2.37 -3.79
CA VAL A 3 -12.62 1.59 -3.23
C VAL A 3 -12.50 1.85 -1.73
N TYR A 4 -11.84 0.95 -1.01
CA TYR A 4 -11.85 0.92 0.45
C TYR A 4 -10.44 0.82 1.02
N LYS A 5 -10.16 1.62 2.06
CA LYS A 5 -8.90 1.60 2.80
C LYS A 5 -9.16 1.23 4.26
N PHE A 6 -8.54 0.15 4.71
CA PHE A 6 -8.57 -0.29 6.10
C PHE A 6 -7.44 0.37 6.88
N ARG A 7 -7.75 0.89 8.07
CA ARG A 7 -6.76 1.53 8.95
C ARG A 7 -7.01 1.21 10.41
N SER A 8 -5.92 0.93 11.12
CA SER A 8 -5.87 1.00 12.56
C SER A 8 -5.96 2.46 13.05
N LEU A 9 -6.54 2.65 14.23
CA LEU A 9 -6.59 3.94 14.94
C LEU A 9 -5.40 4.17 15.88
N GLN A 10 -4.48 3.20 16.02
CA GLN A 10 -3.32 3.31 16.92
C GLN A 10 -2.36 4.42 16.51
N ASN A 11 -2.20 4.66 15.21
CA ASN A 11 -1.50 5.83 14.70
C ASN A 11 -2.54 6.85 14.19
N PHE A 12 -3.22 7.48 15.13
CA PHE A 12 -4.33 8.38 14.85
C PHE A 12 -3.93 9.59 13.98
N GLU A 13 -2.71 10.09 14.10
CA GLU A 13 -2.23 11.25 13.33
C GLU A 13 -2.31 11.00 11.82
N HIS A 14 -1.95 9.80 11.36
CA HIS A 14 -2.06 9.43 9.95
C HIS A 14 -3.51 9.31 9.48
N VAL A 15 -4.42 8.91 10.38
CA VAL A 15 -5.85 8.85 10.08
C VAL A 15 -6.43 10.26 9.99
N ALA A 16 -6.09 11.14 10.95
CA ALA A 16 -6.49 12.54 10.94
C ALA A 16 -5.99 13.27 9.69
N ASP A 17 -4.75 13.03 9.26
CA ASP A 17 -4.18 13.60 8.03
C ASP A 17 -5.01 13.30 6.77
N ILE A 18 -5.61 12.10 6.68
CA ILE A 18 -6.48 11.74 5.55
C ILE A 18 -7.70 12.65 5.50
N PHE A 19 -8.36 12.88 6.63
CA PHE A 19 -9.60 13.66 6.68
C PHE A 19 -9.37 15.17 6.66
N CYS A 20 -8.31 15.65 7.32
CA CYS A 20 -7.99 17.08 7.39
C CYS A 20 -7.29 17.60 6.14
N ASN A 21 -6.43 16.78 5.51
CA ASN A 21 -5.61 17.20 4.36
C ASN A 21 -5.97 16.48 3.07
N HIS A 22 -7.00 15.62 3.07
CA HIS A 22 -7.49 14.90 1.89
C HIS A 22 -6.41 14.13 1.13
N ARG A 23 -5.44 13.55 1.85
CA ARG A 23 -4.31 12.82 1.25
C ARG A 23 -4.09 11.48 1.90
N PHE A 24 -3.63 10.51 1.11
CA PHE A 24 -3.23 9.19 1.62
C PHE A 24 -1.72 9.04 1.55
N TYR A 25 -1.13 8.45 2.60
CA TYR A 25 0.26 8.01 2.56
C TYR A 25 0.45 6.91 1.49
N ALA A 26 1.45 7.10 0.65
CA ALA A 26 1.89 6.13 -0.35
C ALA A 26 3.33 5.68 -0.03
N ALA A 27 3.48 4.37 0.22
CA ALA A 27 4.75 3.76 0.62
C ALA A 27 5.74 3.70 -0.56
N GLN A 28 7.05 3.68 -0.27
CA GLN A 28 8.00 3.26 -1.30
C GLN A 28 7.81 1.77 -1.57
N PHE A 29 8.23 1.34 -2.76
CA PHE A 29 8.21 -0.07 -3.14
C PHE A 29 8.89 -0.99 -2.09
N PHE A 30 9.97 -0.51 -1.45
CA PHE A 30 10.75 -1.30 -0.49
C PHE A 30 10.18 -1.29 0.94
N ASP A 31 9.14 -0.49 1.20
CA ASP A 31 8.47 -0.40 2.50
C ASP A 31 7.15 -1.18 2.55
N LEU A 32 6.85 -1.96 1.50
CA LEU A 32 5.65 -2.79 1.43
C LEU A 32 5.74 -3.92 2.46
N ASN A 33 4.58 -4.32 2.99
CA ASN A 33 4.50 -5.29 4.08
C ASN A 33 4.69 -6.73 3.64
N ASP A 34 4.54 -7.01 2.34
CA ASP A 34 4.85 -8.32 1.76
C ASP A 34 6.23 -8.27 1.09
N PRO A 35 7.24 -9.00 1.63
CA PRO A 35 8.59 -9.01 1.09
C PRO A 35 8.69 -9.65 -0.30
N MET A 36 7.69 -10.44 -0.71
CA MET A 36 7.63 -11.03 -2.04
C MET A 36 6.94 -10.11 -3.06
N GLU A 37 6.27 -9.04 -2.61
CA GLU A 37 5.54 -8.14 -3.48
C GLU A 37 6.49 -7.47 -4.48
N GLY A 38 6.23 -7.71 -5.76
CA GLY A 38 7.00 -7.20 -6.88
C GLY A 38 8.44 -7.72 -6.98
N MET A 39 8.79 -8.85 -6.35
CA MET A 39 10.03 -9.55 -6.69
C MET A 39 10.04 -9.99 -8.17
N PHE A 40 11.22 -9.93 -8.80
CA PHE A 40 11.41 -10.36 -10.17
C PHE A 40 12.64 -11.26 -10.27
N HIS A 41 12.55 -12.28 -11.12
CA HIS A 41 13.67 -13.17 -11.41
C HIS A 41 14.40 -12.67 -12.66
N ALA A 42 15.67 -12.34 -12.49
CA ALA A 42 16.56 -12.06 -13.60
C ALA A 42 17.14 -13.37 -14.14
N LYS A 43 17.29 -13.47 -15.46
CA LYS A 43 18.06 -14.58 -16.04
C LYS A 43 19.54 -14.43 -15.68
N PRO A 44 20.32 -15.52 -15.59
CA PRO A 44 21.73 -15.47 -15.18
C PRO A 44 22.61 -14.56 -16.04
N ASP A 45 22.26 -14.40 -17.31
CA ASP A 45 22.95 -13.57 -18.31
C ASP A 45 22.48 -12.10 -18.34
N THR A 46 21.57 -11.71 -17.43
CA THR A 46 21.06 -10.34 -17.37
C THR A 46 22.17 -9.39 -16.92
N LYS A 47 22.43 -8.34 -17.71
CA LYS A 47 23.43 -7.32 -17.36
C LYS A 47 23.02 -6.60 -16.07
N LYS A 48 23.99 -6.42 -15.17
CA LYS A 48 23.82 -5.72 -13.89
C LYS A 48 23.20 -4.32 -14.05
N GLU A 49 23.59 -3.59 -15.09
CA GLU A 49 23.06 -2.26 -15.41
C GLU A 49 21.52 -2.24 -15.53
N TYR A 50 20.92 -3.28 -16.12
CA TYR A 50 19.46 -3.35 -16.22
C TYR A 50 18.82 -3.57 -14.86
N LEU A 51 19.46 -4.37 -13.99
CA LEU A 51 18.98 -4.60 -12.62
C LEU A 51 19.05 -3.32 -11.79
N GLU A 52 20.14 -2.58 -11.91
CA GLU A 52 20.33 -1.28 -11.26
C GLU A 52 19.26 -0.28 -11.73
N LYS A 53 19.01 -0.18 -13.04
CA LYS A 53 17.95 0.68 -13.58
C LYS A 53 16.56 0.32 -13.07
N ILE A 54 16.22 -0.98 -12.98
CA ILE A 54 14.93 -1.42 -12.42
C ILE A 54 14.84 -1.06 -10.94
N HIS A 55 15.92 -1.29 -10.19
CA HIS A 55 15.96 -1.00 -8.76
C HIS A 55 15.81 0.50 -8.48
N GLU A 56 16.50 1.35 -9.24
CA GLU A 56 16.36 2.81 -9.16
C GLU A 56 14.96 3.27 -9.57
N GLY A 57 14.41 2.72 -10.67
CA GLY A 57 13.05 3.02 -11.10
C GLY A 57 12.02 2.73 -10.01
N LYS A 58 12.15 1.60 -9.32
CA LYS A 58 11.28 1.22 -8.19
C LYS A 58 11.37 2.16 -7.00
N ARG A 59 12.54 2.71 -6.70
CA ARG A 59 12.73 3.64 -5.57
C ARG A 59 11.92 4.92 -5.73
N ASN A 60 11.66 5.33 -6.97
CA ASN A 60 10.90 6.54 -7.29
C ASN A 60 9.37 6.31 -7.29
N LEU A 61 8.92 5.06 -7.26
CA LEU A 61 7.49 4.74 -7.22
C LEU A 61 6.94 4.89 -5.79
N ARG A 62 5.70 5.36 -5.74
CA ARG A 62 4.90 5.44 -4.51
C ARG A 62 3.62 4.65 -4.70
N ILE A 63 3.31 3.76 -3.76
CA ILE A 63 2.20 2.81 -3.87
C ILE A 63 1.22 3.04 -2.73
N CYS A 64 -0.06 3.15 -3.08
CA CYS A 64 -1.16 3.20 -2.13
C CYS A 64 -2.28 2.24 -2.57
N SER A 65 -2.39 1.10 -1.88
CA SER A 65 -3.32 0.04 -2.25
C SER A 65 -4.70 0.21 -1.61
N PHE A 66 -5.75 -0.09 -2.35
CA PHE A 66 -7.14 -0.10 -1.86
C PHE A 66 -7.81 -1.44 -2.22
N SER A 67 -8.83 -1.82 -1.46
CA SER A 67 -9.69 -2.97 -1.76
C SER A 67 -10.93 -2.53 -2.54
N GLN A 68 -11.47 -3.41 -3.38
CA GLN A 68 -12.81 -3.21 -3.97
C GLN A 68 -13.94 -3.74 -3.07
N ASP A 69 -13.62 -4.48 -2.01
CA ASP A 69 -14.60 -5.04 -1.07
C ASP A 69 -14.22 -4.69 0.38
N PHE A 70 -15.15 -4.02 1.07
CA PHE A 70 -15.00 -3.68 2.49
C PHE A 70 -15.33 -4.86 3.42
N ARG A 71 -15.95 -5.94 2.91
CA ARG A 71 -16.37 -7.11 3.70
C ARG A 71 -15.26 -8.16 3.85
N ASN A 72 -14.08 -7.89 3.31
CA ASN A 72 -12.95 -8.80 3.40
C ASN A 72 -12.42 -8.89 4.85
N LEU A 73 -12.78 -9.98 5.54
CA LEU A 73 -12.41 -10.24 6.93
C LEU A 73 -10.89 -10.27 7.16
N LEU A 74 -10.13 -10.74 6.17
CA LEU A 74 -8.66 -10.80 6.25
C LEU A 74 -8.08 -9.37 6.32
N LEU A 75 -8.63 -8.44 5.53
CA LEU A 75 -8.16 -7.05 5.54
C LEU A 75 -8.55 -6.33 6.84
N TRP A 76 -9.74 -6.61 7.40
CA TRP A 76 -10.09 -6.13 8.73
C TRP A 76 -9.13 -6.65 9.81
N ALA A 77 -8.78 -7.93 9.75
CA ALA A 77 -7.86 -8.54 10.71
C ALA A 77 -6.46 -7.91 10.64
N HIS A 78 -5.89 -7.78 9.44
CA HIS A 78 -4.50 -7.32 9.24
C HIS A 78 -4.31 -5.81 9.27
N TYR A 79 -5.27 -5.04 8.74
CA TYR A 79 -5.08 -3.60 8.50
C TYR A 79 -5.98 -2.70 9.33
N ALA A 80 -7.00 -3.25 10.01
CA ALA A 80 -7.90 -2.52 10.89
C ALA A 80 -7.82 -3.03 12.35
N ASP A 81 -6.59 -3.29 12.83
CA ASP A 81 -6.33 -3.64 14.23
C ASP A 81 -7.21 -4.79 14.77
N GLY A 82 -7.27 -5.91 14.05
CA GLY A 82 -8.11 -7.02 14.48
C GLY A 82 -9.57 -6.62 14.69
N PHE A 83 -10.16 -5.91 13.72
CA PHE A 83 -11.55 -5.42 13.73
C PHE A 83 -11.87 -4.24 14.67
N LYS A 84 -10.85 -3.56 15.23
CA LYS A 84 -11.05 -2.38 16.11
C LYS A 84 -10.80 -1.04 15.42
N GLY A 85 -10.30 -1.08 14.19
CA GLY A 85 -10.03 0.08 13.36
C GLY A 85 -11.24 0.54 12.55
N ILE A 86 -10.95 1.21 11.42
CA ILE A 86 -11.94 1.75 10.51
C ILE A 86 -11.72 1.29 9.07
N CYS A 87 -12.76 1.42 8.27
CA CYS A 87 -12.72 1.28 6.82
C CYS A 87 -13.20 2.58 6.19
N ILE A 88 -12.39 3.15 5.30
CA ILE A 88 -12.66 4.43 4.63
C ILE A 88 -13.07 4.11 3.18
N GLU A 89 -14.30 4.44 2.80
CA GLU A 89 -14.76 4.40 1.41
C GLU A 89 -14.25 5.65 0.67
N VAL A 90 -13.73 5.45 -0.53
CA VAL A 90 -13.26 6.51 -1.42
C VAL A 90 -13.93 6.34 -2.78
N GLU A 91 -14.49 7.43 -3.28
CA GLU A 91 -15.00 7.51 -4.64
C GLU A 91 -13.90 8.01 -5.59
N LEU A 92 -13.49 7.15 -6.52
CA LEU A 92 -12.56 7.49 -7.60
C LEU A 92 -13.36 8.01 -8.79
N ASN A 93 -13.04 9.25 -9.19
CA ASN A 93 -13.55 9.90 -10.40
C ASN A 93 -12.74 9.48 -11.64
#